data_AF-A0A7K4FWH1-F1
#
_entry.id   AF-A0A7K4FWH1-F1
#
_cell.length_a   1.000
_cell.length_b   1.000
_cell.length_c   1.000
_cell.angle_alpha   90.00
_cell.angle_beta   90.00
_cell.angle_gamma   90.00
#
_symmetry.space_group_name_H-M   'P 1'
#
loop_
_entity.id
_entity.type
_entity.pdbx_description
1 polymer ?
#
loop_
_entity_poly.entity_id
_entity_poly.type
_entity_poly.pdbx_seq_one_letter_code
_entity_poly.pdbx_strand_id
1 'polypeptide(L)'
;MNRLIIKTTSVLVEALLVIGLAFSLVSAIIESIQSFSLGFIGVAEVILENVLLIIVFLEVYLSVYDFFQGRGRSIVYVIDATISFLLREIIIDVISGAITLEFMLAIGVIIGVASVSRYLVTRTIRRNVRRIQKK
;
A
#
# COMPACT_ATOMS: atom_id res chain seq x y z
N MET A 1 15.67 -15.58 18.51
CA MET A 1 14.28 -15.64 18.00
C MET A 1 14.07 -16.99 17.32
N ASN A 2 13.08 -17.78 17.75
CA ASN A 2 12.91 -19.16 17.30
C ASN A 2 12.46 -19.19 15.82
N ARG A 3 13.15 -19.95 14.95
CA ARG A 3 12.83 -20.04 13.51
C ARG A 3 11.38 -20.49 13.26
N LEU A 4 10.85 -21.31 14.14
CA LEU A 4 9.46 -21.76 14.13
C LEU A 4 8.48 -20.58 14.26
N ILE A 5 8.74 -19.66 15.19
CA ILE A 5 7.86 -18.50 15.43
C ILE A 5 7.79 -17.63 14.17
N ILE A 6 8.94 -17.31 13.56
CA ILE A 6 8.99 -16.48 12.34
C ILE A 6 8.23 -17.14 11.19
N LYS A 7 8.42 -18.45 10.99
CA LYS A 7 7.74 -19.19 9.92
C LYS A 7 6.23 -19.25 10.15
N THR A 8 5.79 -19.49 11.37
CA THR A 8 4.37 -19.52 11.72
C THR A 8 3.73 -18.13 11.54
N THR A 9 4.40 -17.07 12.00
CA THR A 9 3.92 -15.69 11.80
C THR A 9 3.83 -15.34 10.31
N SER A 10 4.84 -15.68 9.50
CA SER A 10 4.83 -15.46 8.04
C SER A 10 3.61 -16.06 7.38
N VAL A 11 3.38 -17.35 7.60
CA VAL A 11 2.25 -18.08 7.01
C VAL A 11 0.91 -17.51 7.47
N LEU A 12 0.79 -17.18 8.77
CA LEU A 12 -0.44 -16.60 9.30
C LEU A 12 -0.74 -15.23 8.68
N VAL A 13 0.24 -14.33 8.60
CA VAL A 13 0.05 -12.99 8.04
C VAL A 13 -0.26 -13.08 6.54
N GLU A 14 0.48 -13.91 5.79
CA GLU A 14 0.22 -14.13 4.37
C GLU A 14 -1.19 -14.68 4.13
N ALA A 15 -1.62 -15.68 4.92
CA ALA A 15 -2.97 -16.23 4.82
C ALA A 15 -4.06 -15.19 5.09
N LEU A 16 -3.88 -14.36 6.12
CA LEU A 16 -4.83 -13.29 6.44
C LEU A 16 -4.93 -12.25 5.31
N LEU A 17 -3.80 -11.88 4.70
CA LEU A 17 -3.78 -10.94 3.57
C LEU A 17 -4.46 -11.52 2.33
N VAL A 18 -4.24 -12.80 2.03
CA VAL A 18 -4.92 -13.49 0.92
C VAL A 18 -6.43 -13.57 1.16
N ILE A 19 -6.86 -13.90 2.38
CA ILE A 19 -8.29 -13.91 2.74
C ILE A 19 -8.90 -12.51 2.59
N GLY A 20 -8.21 -11.47 3.09
CA GLY A 20 -8.65 -10.09 2.95
C GLY A 20 -8.76 -9.64 1.49
N LEU A 21 -7.80 -10.02 0.65
CA LEU A 21 -7.84 -9.73 -0.78
C LEU A 21 -8.98 -10.45 -1.50
N ALA A 22 -9.23 -11.72 -1.16
CA ALA A 22 -10.38 -12.46 -1.69
C ALA A 22 -11.72 -11.83 -1.27
N PHE A 23 -11.86 -11.43 -0.01
CA PHE A 23 -13.05 -10.74 0.48
C PHE A 23 -13.25 -9.38 -0.21
N SER A 24 -12.17 -8.63 -0.42
CA SER A 24 -12.20 -7.34 -1.11
C SER A 24 -12.65 -7.50 -2.56
N LEU A 25 -12.18 -8.54 -3.26
CA LEU A 25 -12.61 -8.84 -4.63
C LEU A 25 -14.11 -9.18 -4.70
N VAL A 26 -14.59 -10.02 -3.79
CA VAL A 26 -16.02 -10.37 -3.73
C VAL A 26 -16.87 -9.14 -3.41
N SER A 27 -16.44 -8.34 -2.43
CA SER A 27 -17.14 -7.11 -2.04
C SER A 27 -17.18 -6.10 -3.19
N ALA A 28 -16.07 -5.91 -3.89
CA ALA A 28 -16.00 -5.04 -5.07
C ALA A 28 -17.00 -5.45 -6.16
N ILE A 29 -17.17 -6.75 -6.40
CA ILE A 29 -18.16 -7.26 -7.36
C ILE A 29 -19.58 -6.94 -6.89
N ILE A 30 -19.89 -7.22 -5.62
CA ILE A 30 -21.22 -6.98 -5.04
C ILE A 30 -21.56 -5.48 -5.08
N GLU A 31 -20.64 -4.63 -4.63
CA GLU A 31 -20.81 -3.18 -4.62
C GLU A 31 -20.96 -2.62 -6.04
N SER A 32 -20.19 -3.13 -7.00
CA SER A 32 -20.35 -2.75 -8.42
C SER A 32 -21.75 -3.08 -8.93
N ILE A 33 -22.31 -4.24 -8.59
CA ILE A 33 -23.68 -4.62 -8.97
C ILE A 33 -24.73 -3.75 -8.27
N GLN A 34 -24.52 -3.40 -7.00
CA GLN A 34 -25.45 -2.54 -6.26
C GLN A 34 -25.40 -1.08 -6.73
N SER A 35 -24.24 -0.62 -7.19
CA SER A 35 -23.99 0.75 -7.64
C SER A 35 -24.71 1.13 -8.94
N PHE A 36 -25.28 0.17 -9.69
CA PHE A 36 -26.07 0.47 -10.89
C PHE A 36 -27.26 1.42 -10.61
N SER A 37 -27.77 1.43 -9.37
CA SER A 37 -28.80 2.37 -8.93
C SER A 37 -28.34 3.84 -8.88
N LEU A 38 -27.04 4.09 -8.83
CA LEU A 38 -26.41 5.42 -8.77
C LEU A 38 -26.13 6.02 -10.17
N GLY A 39 -26.39 5.26 -11.24
CA GLY A 39 -26.08 5.64 -12.62
C GLY A 39 -24.61 5.43 -13.00
N PHE A 40 -24.28 5.68 -14.27
CA PHE A 40 -22.96 5.35 -14.84
C PHE A 40 -21.78 5.98 -14.10
N ILE A 41 -21.93 7.21 -13.62
CA ILE A 41 -20.86 7.92 -12.89
C ILE A 41 -20.65 7.26 -11.52
N GLY A 42 -21.71 6.98 -10.77
CA GLY A 42 -21.60 6.30 -9.48
C GLY A 42 -21.03 4.89 -9.58
N VAL A 43 -21.35 4.15 -10.66
CA VAL A 43 -20.73 2.85 -10.94
C VAL A 43 -19.22 3.00 -11.18
N ALA A 44 -18.80 4.01 -11.95
CA ALA A 44 -17.39 4.25 -12.22
C ALA A 44 -16.61 4.63 -10.95
N GLU A 45 -17.19 5.46 -10.08
CA GLU A 45 -16.63 5.82 -8.77
C GLU A 45 -16.44 4.59 -7.88
N VAL A 46 -17.49 3.78 -7.70
CA VAL A 46 -17.44 2.55 -6.88
C VAL A 46 -16.42 1.56 -7.41
N ILE A 47 -16.35 1.35 -8.73
CA ILE A 47 -15.35 0.46 -9.34
C ILE A 47 -13.95 1.00 -9.07
N LEU A 48 -13.73 2.30 -9.24
CA LEU A 48 -12.41 2.90 -9.08
C LEU A 48 -11.92 2.81 -7.62
N GLU A 49 -12.76 3.15 -6.65
CA GLU A 49 -12.44 3.06 -5.22
C GLU A 49 -12.03 1.64 -4.80
N ASN A 50 -12.76 0.65 -5.30
CA ASN A 50 -12.50 -0.76 -5.05
C ASN A 50 -11.22 -1.25 -5.73
N VAL A 51 -10.98 -0.87 -6.99
CA VAL A 51 -9.74 -1.23 -7.69
C VAL A 51 -8.52 -0.64 -6.99
N LEU A 52 -8.59 0.62 -6.55
CA LEU A 52 -7.50 1.25 -5.80
C LEU A 52 -7.26 0.54 -4.47
N LEU A 53 -8.31 0.13 -3.76
CA LEU A 53 -8.18 -0.65 -2.53
C LEU A 53 -7.46 -1.99 -2.77
N ILE A 54 -7.83 -2.69 -3.84
CA ILE A 54 -7.20 -3.97 -4.23
C ILE A 54 -5.72 -3.78 -4.56
N ILE A 55 -5.36 -2.71 -5.28
CA ILE A 55 -3.95 -2.38 -5.60
C ILE A 55 -3.15 -2.17 -4.32
N VAL A 56 -3.68 -1.41 -3.35
CA VAL A 56 -3.01 -1.18 -2.06
C VAL A 56 -2.83 -2.49 -1.30
N PHE A 57 -3.86 -3.35 -1.24
CA PHE A 57 -3.75 -4.67 -0.61
C PHE A 57 -2.66 -5.53 -1.26
N LEU A 58 -2.57 -5.51 -2.58
CA LEU A 58 -1.55 -6.24 -3.32
C LEU A 58 -0.14 -5.74 -2.98
N GLU A 59 0.05 -4.43 -2.88
CA GLU A 59 1.32 -3.84 -2.48
C GLU A 59 1.72 -4.23 -1.05
N VAL A 60 0.77 -4.21 -0.11
CA VAL A 60 1.00 -4.67 1.27
C VAL A 60 1.37 -6.16 1.28
N TYR A 61 0.65 -6.99 0.53
CA TYR A 61 0.95 -8.42 0.41
C TYR A 61 2.36 -8.68 -0.11
N LEU A 62 2.74 -8.05 -1.23
CA LEU A 62 4.08 -8.19 -1.82
C LEU A 62 5.16 -7.72 -0.84
N SER A 63 4.91 -6.62 -0.13
CA SER A 63 5.82 -6.06 0.87
C SER A 63 6.07 -7.03 2.03
N VAL A 64 5.00 -7.67 2.52
CA VAL A 64 5.06 -8.65 3.61
C VAL A 64 5.72 -9.95 3.16
N TYR A 65 5.34 -10.45 1.98
CA TYR A 65 5.93 -11.66 1.40
C TYR A 65 7.45 -11.51 1.22
N ASP A 66 7.89 -10.40 0.62
CA ASP A 66 9.31 -10.12 0.43
C ASP A 66 10.06 -9.88 1.75
N PHE A 67 9.38 -9.33 2.77
CA PHE A 67 9.94 -9.16 4.11
C PHE A 67 10.29 -10.51 4.74
N PHE A 68 9.36 -11.47 4.74
CA PHE A 68 9.60 -12.79 5.33
C PHE A 68 10.58 -13.65 4.52
N GLN A 69 10.68 -13.43 3.20
CA GLN A 69 11.71 -14.05 2.35
C GLN A 69 13.12 -13.48 2.56
N GLY A 70 13.29 -12.45 3.40
CA GLY A 70 14.60 -11.91 3.76
C GLY A 70 15.28 -11.12 2.64
N ARG A 71 14.54 -10.59 1.65
CA ARG A 71 15.07 -9.91 0.46
C ARG A 71 15.68 -8.51 0.72
N GLY A 72 16.03 -8.19 1.98
CA GLY A 72 16.91 -7.07 2.35
C GLY A 72 16.37 -5.65 2.12
N ARG A 73 15.13 -5.49 1.61
CA ARG A 73 14.50 -4.18 1.32
C ARG A 73 13.25 -3.89 2.16
N SER A 74 13.13 -4.56 3.30
CA SER A 74 12.07 -4.44 4.31
C SER A 74 11.46 -3.04 4.43
N ILE A 75 12.28 -2.01 4.70
CA ILE A 75 11.79 -0.65 4.96
C ILE A 75 11.32 0.05 3.68
N VAL A 76 11.95 -0.23 2.53
CA VAL A 76 11.57 0.40 1.25
C VAL A 76 10.18 -0.07 0.84
N TYR A 77 9.86 -1.35 1.04
CA TYR A 77 8.54 -1.89 0.73
C TYR A 77 7.43 -1.32 1.61
N VAL A 78 7.68 -1.15 2.91
CA VAL A 78 6.72 -0.49 3.82
C VAL A 78 6.48 0.97 3.38
N ILE A 79 7.53 1.67 2.98
CA ILE A 79 7.40 3.04 2.45
C ILE A 79 6.61 3.05 1.14
N ASP A 80 6.85 2.11 0.24
CA ASP A 80 6.14 2.00 -1.04
C ASP A 80 4.64 1.71 -0.82
N ALA A 81 4.30 0.75 0.04
CA ALA A 81 2.91 0.46 0.42
C ALA A 81 2.21 1.67 1.09
N THR A 82 2.95 2.43 1.91
CA THR A 82 2.43 3.67 2.52
C THR A 82 2.15 4.73 1.47
N ILE A 83 3.04 4.89 0.48
CA ILE A 83 2.86 5.83 -0.63
C ILE A 83 1.63 5.42 -1.46
N SER A 84 1.45 4.12 -1.74
CA SER A 84 0.29 3.63 -2.49
C SER A 84 -1.03 3.86 -1.77
N PHE A 85 -1.07 3.62 -0.45
CA PHE A 85 -2.22 3.98 0.37
C PHE A 85 -2.54 5.48 0.31
N LEU A 86 -1.52 6.33 0.44
CA LEU A 86 -1.72 7.78 0.35
C LEU A 86 -2.20 8.21 -1.03
N LEU A 87 -1.65 7.62 -2.10
CA LEU A 87 -2.10 7.88 -3.47
C LEU A 87 -3.57 7.49 -3.66
N ARG A 88 -4.01 6.38 -3.08
CA ARG A 88 -5.42 5.99 -3.08
C ARG A 88 -6.29 7.07 -2.45
N GLU A 89 -5.98 7.50 -1.23
CA GLU A 89 -6.80 8.52 -0.53
C GLU A 89 -6.88 9.82 -1.33
N ILE A 90 -5.77 10.24 -1.94
CA ILE A 90 -5.74 11.43 -2.80
C ILE A 90 -6.68 11.29 -4.00
N ILE A 91 -6.62 10.15 -4.69
CA ILE A 91 -7.45 9.94 -5.88
C ILE A 91 -8.94 9.93 -5.49
N ILE A 92 -9.29 9.27 -4.39
CA ILE A 92 -10.66 9.20 -3.90
C ILE A 92 -11.16 10.59 -3.53
N ASP A 93 -10.40 11.35 -2.75
CA ASP A 93 -10.81 12.69 -2.30
C ASP A 93 -10.85 13.71 -3.44
N VAL A 94 -10.03 13.52 -4.48
CA VAL A 94 -10.12 14.32 -5.71
C VAL A 94 -11.42 14.07 -6.45
N ILE A 95 -11.88 12.81 -6.49
CA ILE A 95 -13.05 12.40 -7.27
C ILE A 95 -14.34 12.69 -6.52
N SER A 96 -14.36 12.51 -5.20
CA SER A 96 -15.51 12.82 -4.34
C SER A 96 -15.79 14.32 -4.24
N GLY A 97 -14.87 15.17 -4.72
CA GLY A 97 -14.96 16.62 -4.59
C GLY A 97 -14.75 17.13 -3.16
N ALA A 98 -14.30 16.27 -2.25
CA ALA A 98 -14.09 16.58 -0.83
C ALA A 98 -12.75 17.27 -0.54
N ILE A 99 -12.09 17.85 -1.54
CA ILE A 99 -10.79 18.50 -1.36
C ILE A 99 -10.96 19.82 -0.59
N THR A 100 -10.42 19.86 0.63
CA THR A 100 -10.25 21.10 1.41
C THR A 100 -8.79 21.54 1.40
N LEU A 101 -8.55 22.83 1.67
CA LEU A 101 -7.18 23.35 1.81
C LEU A 101 -6.41 22.62 2.94
N GLU A 102 -7.09 22.34 4.06
CA GLU A 102 -6.53 21.60 5.19
C GLU A 102 -6.09 20.19 4.78
N PHE A 103 -6.93 19.50 4.00
CA PHE A 103 -6.62 18.18 3.46
C PHE A 103 -5.40 18.21 2.52
N MET A 104 -5.33 19.16 1.59
CA MET A 104 -4.19 19.31 0.68
C MET A 104 -2.88 19.58 1.44
N LEU A 105 -2.92 20.41 2.48
CA LEU A 105 -1.76 20.70 3.32
C LEU A 105 -1.32 19.47 4.12
N ALA A 106 -2.26 18.75 4.73
CA ALA A 106 -1.97 17.54 5.50
C ALA A 106 -1.30 16.47 4.61
N ILE A 107 -1.88 16.19 3.45
CA ILE A 107 -1.31 15.23 2.51
C ILE A 107 0.04 15.69 1.95
N GLY A 108 0.18 16.97 1.62
CA GLY A 108 1.45 17.52 1.14
C GLY A 108 2.60 17.29 2.13
N VAL A 109 2.35 17.49 3.42
CA VAL A 109 3.33 17.21 4.49
C VAL A 109 3.66 15.72 4.53
N ILE A 110 2.66 14.84 4.51
CA ILE A 110 2.87 13.40 4.60
C ILE A 110 3.65 12.87 3.40
N ILE A 111 3.31 13.30 2.17
CA ILE A 111 4.04 12.95 0.95
C ILE A 111 5.49 13.44 1.05
N GLY A 112 5.69 14.68 1.53
CA GLY A 112 7.03 15.24 1.73
C GLY A 112 7.87 14.37 2.67
N VAL A 113 7.31 14.00 3.82
CA VAL A 113 7.98 13.12 4.81
C VAL A 113 8.26 11.73 4.23
N ALA A 114 7.29 11.11 3.55
CA ALA A 114 7.46 9.79 2.93
C ALA A 114 8.55 9.81 1.84
N SER A 115 8.54 10.83 0.98
CA SER A 115 9.52 11.00 -0.10
C SER A 115 10.94 11.22 0.44
N VAL A 116 11.09 12.06 1.45
CA VAL A 116 12.38 12.30 2.13
C VAL A 116 12.86 11.02 2.82
N SER A 117 11.98 10.31 3.51
CA SER A 117 12.31 9.04 4.18
C SER A 117 12.79 8.00 3.17
N ARG A 118 12.10 7.84 2.04
CA ARG A 118 12.50 6.95 0.94
C ARG A 118 13.88 7.30 0.39
N TYR A 119 14.12 8.58 0.15
CA TYR A 119 15.38 9.09 -0.36
C TYR A 119 16.54 8.80 0.62
N LEU A 120 16.36 9.09 1.91
CA LEU A 120 17.38 8.87 2.94
C LEU A 120 17.71 7.39 3.13
N VAL A 121 16.69 6.53 3.19
CA VAL A 121 16.87 5.07 3.29
C VAL A 121 17.65 4.55 2.09
N THR A 122 17.26 4.93 0.88
CA THR A 122 17.91 4.50 -0.36
C THR A 122 19.38 4.96 -0.42
N ARG A 123 19.66 6.20 0.00
CA ARG A 123 21.02 6.74 0.02
C ARG A 123 21.89 6.05 1.07
N THR A 124 21.32 5.71 2.22
CA THR A 124 22.03 5.01 3.30
C THR A 124 22.39 3.58 2.88
N ILE A 125 21.47 2.86 2.25
CA ILE A 125 21.73 1.53 1.68
C ILE A 125 22.84 1.59 0.64
N ARG A 126 22.79 2.53 -0.32
CA ARG A 126 23.85 2.71 -1.33
C ARG A 126 25.22 3.04 -0.73
N ARG A 127 25.27 3.87 0.33
CA ARG A 127 26.54 4.22 1.01
C ARG A 127 27.15 3.02 1.74
N ASN A 128 26.33 2.20 2.41
CA ASN A 128 26.82 1.01 3.11
C ASN A 128 27.36 -0.05 2.14
N VAL A 129 26.68 -0.28 1.00
CA VAL A 129 27.19 -1.20 -0.04
C VAL A 129 28.56 -0.76 -0.58
N ARG A 130 28.75 0.55 -0.84
CA ARG A 130 30.04 1.08 -1.31
C ARG A 130 31.18 0.98 -0.28
N ARG A 131 30.88 0.95 1.02
CA ARG A 131 31.90 0.78 2.07
C ARG A 131 32.38 -0.67 2.19
N ILE A 132 31.50 -1.64 1.94
CA ILE A 132 31.84 -3.07 1.98
C ILE A 132 32.72 -3.46 0.78
N GLN A 133 32.47 -2.90 -0.40
CA GLN A 133 33.30 -3.15 -1.60
C GLN A 133 34.69 -2.49 -1.57
N LYS A 134 34.98 -1.62 -0.60
CA LYS A 134 36.28 -0.95 -0.43
C LYS A 134 37.15 -1.56 0.67
N LYS A 135 36.66 -2.58 1.37
CA LYS A 135 37.42 -3.42 2.30
C LYS A 135 37.78 -4.72 1.62
#